data_AF-A0A1F3Y4E3-F1
#
_entry.id   AF-A0A1F3Y4E3-F1
#
_cell.length_a   1.000
_cell.length_b   1.000
_cell.length_c   1.000
_cell.angle_alpha   90.00
_cell.angle_beta   90.00
_cell.angle_gamma   90.00
#
_symmetry.space_group_name_H-M   'P 1'
#
loop_
_entity.id
_entity.type
_entity.pdbx_description
1 polymer ?
#
loop_
_entity_poly.entity_id
_entity_poly.type
_entity_poly.pdbx_seq_one_letter_code
_entity_poly.pdbx_strand_id
1 'polypeptide(L)'
;MSVMRNACSLIPILVILSLAAAPFANSPAETVWAAPPEKKKFSFEEEESKIPIKPTAPAPIPGSTASDLFHCERYFIFEGKKLNCDSMVRQDGEELRPIIEDVPEAIAELNIYQRNQRNLRTAAYVGSTGLVIAAIGMFIKQRYSDSSKDLATSDPATAQSYSSKADLLQALVYTGLGLTAGTVIYGISLLRTNETHLGNAVRHYNSANPAHPIELQFTTEIAF
;
A
#
# COMPACT_ATOMS: atom_id res chain seq x y z
N MET A 1 -2.76 60.77 24.13
CA MET A 1 -4.04 60.71 23.39
C MET A 1 -3.83 59.92 22.12
N SER A 2 -4.64 58.87 21.91
CA SER A 2 -5.01 58.24 20.62
C SER A 2 -3.93 57.69 19.69
N VAL A 3 -3.97 56.47 19.16
CA VAL A 3 -4.90 55.32 19.24
C VAL A 3 -4.07 54.12 18.73
N MET A 4 -3.97 53.05 19.53
CA MET A 4 -3.66 51.70 19.05
C MET A 4 -4.81 51.23 18.15
N ARG A 5 -4.53 50.79 16.93
CA ARG A 5 -5.49 50.02 16.11
C ARG A 5 -4.96 48.63 15.80
N ASN A 6 -5.62 47.68 16.45
CA ASN A 6 -5.71 46.27 16.14
C ASN A 6 -5.93 45.96 14.65
N ALA A 7 -5.27 44.91 14.18
CA ALA A 7 -5.77 43.93 13.22
C ALA A 7 -4.82 42.71 13.26
N CYS A 8 -4.81 41.91 14.32
CA CYS A 8 -5.63 40.69 14.44
C CYS A 8 -6.50 40.39 13.20
N SER A 9 -5.91 39.76 12.18
CA SER A 9 -6.65 38.98 11.19
C SER A 9 -6.21 37.53 11.34
N LEU A 10 -6.95 36.85 12.22
CA LEU A 10 -7.09 35.41 12.24
C LEU A 10 -7.56 34.97 10.84
N ILE A 11 -6.71 34.25 10.12
CA ILE A 11 -7.17 33.41 9.03
C ILE A 11 -7.46 32.04 9.66
N PRO A 12 -8.72 31.64 9.86
CA PRO A 12 -9.02 30.24 10.03
C PRO A 12 -8.98 29.64 8.62
N ILE A 13 -7.83 29.09 8.21
CA ILE A 13 -7.86 28.11 7.12
C ILE A 13 -8.48 26.86 7.72
N LEU A 14 -9.80 26.86 7.59
CA LEU A 14 -10.72 25.74 7.69
C LEU A 14 -10.02 24.45 7.26
N VAL A 15 -9.63 23.65 8.25
CA VAL A 15 -9.43 22.22 8.10
C VAL A 15 -10.82 21.63 7.87
N ILE A 16 -11.32 21.71 6.64
CA ILE A 16 -12.33 20.77 6.17
C ILE A 16 -11.55 19.65 5.49
N LEU A 17 -10.91 18.84 6.34
CA LEU A 17 -10.71 17.44 6.05
C LEU A 17 -12.09 16.79 6.27
N SER A 18 -13.02 17.02 5.34
CA SER A 18 -14.21 16.19 5.24
C SER A 18 -13.75 14.84 4.74
N LEU A 19 -13.27 14.05 5.70
CA LEU A 19 -13.12 12.62 5.66
C LEU A 19 -14.53 12.06 5.39
N ALA A 20 -14.97 12.11 4.14
CA ALA A 20 -16.07 11.32 3.67
C ALA A 20 -15.58 9.86 3.71
N ALA A 21 -15.67 9.28 4.89
CA ALA A 21 -15.71 7.85 5.08
C ALA A 21 -16.89 7.34 4.25
N ALA A 22 -16.63 7.02 2.99
CA ALA A 22 -17.55 6.21 2.22
C ALA A 22 -17.76 4.92 3.03
N PRO A 23 -19.00 4.53 3.35
CA PRO A 23 -19.24 3.19 3.86
C PRO A 23 -18.87 2.24 2.73
N PHE A 24 -17.72 1.60 2.83
CA PHE A 24 -17.43 0.40 2.06
C PHE A 24 -18.54 -0.58 2.43
N ALA A 25 -19.46 -0.78 1.49
CA ALA A 25 -20.50 -1.77 1.58
C ALA A 25 -19.83 -3.11 1.87
N ASN A 26 -20.05 -3.63 3.08
CA ASN A 26 -19.80 -5.02 3.42
C ASN A 26 -20.61 -5.86 2.42
N SER A 27 -19.95 -6.38 1.39
CA SER A 27 -20.48 -7.49 0.62
C SER A 27 -20.52 -8.69 1.57
N PRO A 28 -21.68 -9.31 1.82
CA PRO A 28 -21.73 -10.55 2.56
C PRO A 28 -20.96 -11.60 1.76
N ALA A 29 -19.82 -12.02 2.29
CA ALA A 29 -19.10 -13.17 1.77
C ALA A 29 -20.03 -14.38 1.86
N GLU A 30 -20.54 -14.83 0.72
CA GLU A 30 -21.18 -16.13 0.60
C GLU A 30 -20.18 -17.19 1.05
N THR A 31 -20.51 -17.83 2.16
CA THR A 31 -19.81 -19.00 2.70
C THR A 31 -20.07 -20.17 1.76
N VAL A 32 -19.29 -20.27 0.67
CA VAL A 32 -19.21 -21.48 -0.14
C VAL A 32 -18.41 -22.49 0.67
N TRP A 33 -19.10 -23.44 1.29
CA TRP A 33 -18.51 -24.59 1.94
C TRP A 33 -17.77 -25.41 0.88
N ALA A 34 -16.44 -25.28 0.84
CA ALA A 34 -15.59 -26.11 0.01
C ALA A 34 -15.70 -27.56 0.47
N ALA A 35 -16.06 -28.44 -0.47
CA ALA A 35 -16.11 -29.88 -0.26
C ALA A 35 -14.75 -30.42 0.23
N PRO A 36 -14.73 -31.48 1.05
CA PRO A 36 -13.50 -32.07 1.55
C PRO A 36 -12.62 -32.57 0.38
N PRO A 37 -11.30 -32.33 0.40
CA PRO A 37 -10.41 -32.77 -0.66
C PRO A 37 -10.37 -34.31 -0.72
N GLU A 38 -10.67 -34.86 -1.89
CA GLU A 38 -10.44 -36.27 -2.20
C GLU A 38 -8.96 -36.61 -2.02
N LYS A 39 -8.70 -37.62 -1.19
CA LYS A 39 -7.36 -38.17 -0.95
C LYS A 39 -6.84 -38.79 -2.25
N LYS A 40 -6.00 -38.05 -3.00
CA LYS A 40 -5.21 -38.61 -4.10
C LYS A 40 -4.24 -39.65 -3.53
N LYS A 41 -4.49 -40.92 -3.84
CA LYS A 41 -3.54 -42.02 -3.63
C LYS A 41 -2.32 -41.76 -4.50
N PHE A 42 -1.20 -41.47 -3.87
CA PHE A 42 0.10 -41.32 -4.52
C PHE A 42 0.62 -42.73 -4.82
N SER A 43 0.38 -43.21 -6.04
CA SER A 43 1.06 -44.39 -6.57
C SER A 43 2.46 -43.98 -7.00
N PHE A 44 3.47 -44.52 -6.32
CA PHE A 44 4.85 -44.51 -6.79
C PHE A 44 4.92 -45.44 -8.00
N GLU A 45 4.89 -44.87 -9.21
CA GLU A 45 5.35 -45.56 -10.41
C GLU A 45 6.87 -45.51 -10.42
N GLU A 46 7.47 -46.69 -10.32
CA GLU A 46 8.91 -46.94 -10.43
C GLU A 46 9.32 -46.74 -11.90
N GLU A 47 9.89 -45.58 -12.20
CA GLU A 47 10.26 -45.18 -13.56
C GLU A 47 11.57 -45.87 -13.98
N GLU A 48 11.41 -46.95 -14.74
CA GLU A 48 12.47 -47.69 -15.40
C GLU A 48 13.25 -46.77 -16.39
N SER A 49 14.49 -46.49 -16.05
CA SER A 49 15.44 -45.60 -16.75
C SER A 49 15.59 -45.95 -18.25
N LYS A 50 14.87 -45.22 -19.10
CA LYS A 50 15.15 -45.11 -20.54
C LYS A 50 16.02 -43.88 -20.79
N ILE A 51 17.20 -44.10 -21.35
CA ILE A 51 18.14 -43.04 -21.74
C ILE A 51 17.45 -42.13 -22.78
N PRO A 52 17.24 -40.83 -22.50
CA PRO A 52 16.52 -39.95 -23.41
C PRO A 52 17.38 -39.61 -24.64
N ILE A 53 16.82 -39.87 -25.84
CA ILE A 53 17.43 -39.63 -27.16
C ILE A 53 17.45 -38.12 -27.52
N LYS A 54 16.96 -37.24 -26.64
CA LYS A 54 16.89 -35.80 -26.88
C LYS A 54 17.83 -35.08 -25.90
N PRO A 55 18.75 -34.22 -26.38
CA PRO A 55 19.58 -33.43 -25.48
C PRO A 55 18.66 -32.57 -24.60
N THR A 56 18.71 -32.85 -23.30
CA THR A 56 18.02 -32.06 -22.27
C THR A 56 18.48 -30.62 -22.42
N ALA A 57 17.53 -29.71 -22.60
CA ALA A 57 17.84 -28.29 -22.70
C ALA A 57 18.71 -27.88 -21.51
N PRO A 58 19.73 -27.03 -21.72
CA PRO A 58 20.57 -26.56 -20.62
C PRO A 58 19.68 -26.02 -19.51
N ALA A 59 20.05 -26.32 -18.26
CA ALA A 59 19.30 -25.89 -17.10
C ALA A 59 19.02 -24.38 -17.23
N PRO A 60 17.76 -23.94 -17.00
CA PRO A 60 17.43 -22.52 -17.11
C PRO A 60 18.40 -21.75 -16.22
N ILE A 61 19.08 -20.77 -16.82
CA ILE A 61 20.01 -19.91 -16.11
C ILE A 61 19.23 -19.35 -14.91
N PRO A 62 19.70 -19.52 -13.67
CA PRO A 62 19.02 -18.95 -12.52
C PRO A 62 18.93 -17.46 -12.80
N GLY A 63 17.69 -16.97 -12.97
CA GLY A 63 17.46 -15.55 -13.13
C GLY A 63 18.07 -14.88 -11.92
N SER A 64 19.13 -14.09 -12.12
CA SER A 64 19.57 -13.12 -11.13
C SER A 64 18.38 -12.18 -10.93
N THR A 65 17.51 -12.50 -9.98
CA THR A 65 16.51 -11.56 -9.48
C THR A 65 17.33 -10.38 -9.02
N ALA A 66 17.26 -9.28 -9.78
CA ALA A 66 17.90 -8.04 -9.40
C ALA A 66 17.55 -7.80 -7.93
N SER A 67 18.55 -7.74 -7.06
CA SER A 67 18.37 -7.49 -5.63
C SER A 67 17.59 -6.19 -5.52
N ASP A 68 16.34 -6.30 -5.09
CA ASP A 68 15.45 -5.17 -4.92
C ASP A 68 16.00 -4.36 -3.74
N LEU A 69 16.76 -3.29 -4.05
CA LEU A 69 17.50 -2.48 -3.07
C LEU A 69 16.61 -1.84 -2.00
N PHE A 70 15.29 -1.90 -2.16
CA PHE A 70 14.30 -1.39 -1.21
C PHE A 70 13.47 -2.50 -0.55
N HIS A 71 13.90 -3.76 -0.67
CA HIS A 71 13.21 -4.87 -0.02
C HIS A 71 13.60 -4.94 1.46
N CYS A 72 12.66 -4.58 2.33
CA CYS A 72 12.73 -4.98 3.74
C CYS A 72 12.36 -6.46 3.84
N GLU A 73 13.36 -7.33 3.86
CA GLU A 73 13.14 -8.73 4.17
C GLU A 73 12.84 -8.90 5.67
N ARG A 74 11.80 -9.67 5.96
CA ARG A 74 11.38 -9.97 7.33
C ARG A 74 11.45 -11.46 7.55
N TYR A 75 12.09 -11.81 8.65
CA TYR A 75 12.30 -13.20 9.04
C TYR A 75 11.86 -13.37 10.47
N PHE A 76 11.48 -14.59 10.83
CA PHE A 76 11.31 -14.93 12.22
C PHE A 76 12.14 -16.17 12.55
N ILE A 77 12.63 -16.22 13.78
CA ILE A 77 13.30 -17.40 14.33
C ILE A 77 12.26 -18.15 15.14
N PHE A 78 12.02 -19.40 14.75
CA PHE A 78 11.17 -20.33 15.48
C PHE A 78 11.95 -21.62 15.70
N GLU A 79 12.12 -22.02 16.95
CA GLU A 79 12.89 -23.21 17.34
C GLU A 79 14.32 -23.24 16.76
N GLY A 80 14.98 -22.09 16.72
CA GLY A 80 16.33 -21.94 16.17
C GLY A 80 16.42 -22.00 14.64
N LYS A 81 15.30 -22.14 13.94
CA LYS A 81 15.23 -22.09 12.47
C LYS A 81 14.80 -20.70 12.02
N LYS A 82 15.57 -20.12 11.09
CA LYS A 82 15.20 -18.89 10.39
C LYS A 82 14.18 -19.22 9.30
N LEU A 83 12.98 -18.68 9.43
CA LEU A 83 11.89 -18.83 8.47
C LEU A 83 11.51 -17.44 7.91
N ASN A 84 11.04 -17.41 6.67
CA ASN A 84 10.56 -16.19 6.05
C ASN A 84 9.22 -15.81 6.68
N CYS A 85 9.02 -14.54 7.00
CA CYS A 85 7.73 -14.06 7.50
C CYS A 85 6.71 -13.95 6.35
N ASP A 86 7.20 -13.54 5.19
CA ASP A 86 6.39 -13.14 4.05
C ASP A 86 6.34 -14.21 2.96
N SER A 87 5.24 -14.23 2.21
CA SER A 87 5.14 -15.08 1.02
C SER A 87 6.07 -14.59 -0.09
N MET A 88 6.46 -15.47 -1.01
CA MET A 88 7.33 -15.13 -2.15
C MET A 88 6.79 -13.99 -3.03
N VAL A 89 5.48 -13.72 -2.96
CA VAL A 89 4.80 -12.74 -3.82
C VAL A 89 4.52 -11.43 -3.06
N ARG A 90 4.38 -11.47 -1.73
CA ARG A 90 3.80 -10.36 -0.96
C ARG A 90 4.30 -10.32 0.49
N GLN A 91 4.43 -9.09 1.00
CA GLN A 91 4.70 -8.80 2.41
C GLN A 91 3.45 -8.94 3.32
N ASP A 92 2.87 -10.13 3.36
CA ASP A 92 1.59 -10.44 4.01
C ASP A 92 1.69 -11.22 5.32
N GLY A 93 2.88 -11.65 5.75
CA GLY A 93 3.02 -12.43 6.97
C GLY A 93 2.36 -13.81 6.91
N GLU A 94 2.01 -14.33 5.73
CA GLU A 94 1.25 -15.58 5.60
C GLU A 94 1.99 -16.81 6.14
N GLU A 95 3.33 -16.84 6.03
CA GLU A 95 4.14 -17.96 6.53
C GLU A 95 4.13 -18.06 8.06
N LEU A 96 3.69 -17.01 8.77
CA LEU A 96 3.49 -17.04 10.21
C LEU A 96 2.21 -17.81 10.61
N ARG A 97 1.22 -17.83 9.72
CA ARG A 97 -0.13 -18.34 10.01
C ARG A 97 -0.18 -19.81 10.47
N PRO A 98 0.55 -20.76 9.86
CA PRO A 98 0.54 -22.16 10.29
C PRO A 98 1.13 -22.37 11.69
N ILE A 99 1.97 -21.43 12.16
CA ILE A 99 2.65 -21.55 13.46
C ILE A 99 1.76 -21.04 14.58
N ILE A 100 1.02 -19.96 14.32
CA ILE A 100 0.14 -19.30 15.30
C ILE A 100 -1.31 -19.77 15.23
N GLU A 101 -1.61 -20.83 14.47
CA GLU A 101 -2.98 -21.31 14.19
C GLU A 101 -3.72 -21.75 15.47
N ASP A 102 -2.98 -22.15 16.49
CA ASP A 102 -3.47 -22.56 17.80
C ASP A 102 -3.93 -21.40 18.68
N VAL A 103 -3.48 -20.16 18.41
CA VAL A 103 -3.78 -18.97 19.22
C VAL A 103 -4.69 -18.01 18.45
N PRO A 104 -6.03 -18.04 18.68
CA PRO A 104 -6.97 -17.27 17.86
C PRO A 104 -6.79 -15.75 17.98
N GLU A 105 -6.30 -15.25 19.12
CA GLU A 105 -5.97 -13.82 19.31
C GLU A 105 -4.84 -13.36 18.39
N ALA A 106 -3.81 -14.19 18.23
CA ALA A 106 -2.68 -13.91 17.35
C ALA A 106 -3.14 -13.88 15.88
N ILE A 107 -4.00 -14.81 15.48
CA ILE A 107 -4.59 -14.85 14.13
C ILE A 107 -5.45 -13.61 13.87
N ALA A 108 -6.21 -13.15 14.86
CA ALA A 108 -7.04 -11.95 14.71
C ALA A 108 -6.18 -10.71 14.41
N GLU A 109 -5.08 -10.52 15.14
CA GLU A 109 -4.11 -9.44 14.89
C GLU A 109 -3.43 -9.58 13.52
N LEU A 110 -3.03 -10.79 13.11
CA LEU A 110 -2.46 -11.05 11.78
C LEU A 110 -3.45 -10.72 10.65
N ASN A 111 -4.73 -11.06 10.81
CA ASN A 111 -5.77 -10.73 9.84
C ASN A 111 -5.98 -9.21 9.70
N ILE A 112 -5.88 -8.46 10.80
CA ILE A 112 -5.91 -6.98 10.77
C ILE A 112 -4.69 -6.46 10.01
N TYR A 113 -3.51 -7.00 10.29
CA TYR A 113 -2.28 -6.66 9.59
C TYR A 113 -2.43 -6.85 8.06
N GLN A 114 -2.91 -8.01 7.62
CA GLN A 114 -3.13 -8.32 6.20
C GLN A 114 -4.19 -7.44 5.54
N ARG A 115 -5.22 -7.04 6.28
CA ARG A 115 -6.23 -6.10 5.80
C ARG A 115 -5.62 -4.71 5.57
N ASN A 116 -4.83 -4.23 6.53
CA ASN A 116 -4.16 -2.94 6.43
C ASN A 116 -3.14 -2.92 5.28
N GLN A 117 -2.42 -4.01 5.03
CA GLN A 117 -1.56 -4.14 3.84
C GLN A 117 -2.33 -3.94 2.52
N ARG A 118 -3.54 -4.50 2.41
CA ARG A 118 -4.39 -4.27 1.22
C ARG A 118 -4.80 -2.80 1.11
N ASN A 119 -5.15 -2.17 2.23
CA ASN A 119 -5.51 -0.76 2.28
C ASN A 119 -4.34 0.16 1.89
N LEU A 120 -3.11 -0.18 2.28
CA LEU A 120 -1.89 0.54 1.88
C LEU A 120 -1.70 0.54 0.37
N ARG A 121 -1.92 -0.60 -0.30
CA ARG A 121 -1.87 -0.68 -1.77
C ARG A 121 -2.92 0.22 -2.41
N THR A 122 -4.16 0.15 -1.92
CA THR A 122 -5.23 1.02 -2.39
C THR A 122 -4.87 2.50 -2.21
N ALA A 123 -4.30 2.88 -1.06
CA ALA A 123 -3.84 4.25 -0.81
C ALA A 123 -2.76 4.69 -1.80
N ALA A 124 -1.79 3.81 -2.12
CA ALA A 124 -0.76 4.11 -3.12
C ALA A 124 -1.36 4.32 -4.54
N TYR A 125 -2.34 3.51 -4.94
CA TYR A 125 -3.06 3.70 -6.20
C TYR A 125 -3.85 5.01 -6.24
N VAL A 126 -4.53 5.35 -5.15
CA VAL A 126 -5.27 6.61 -5.03
C VAL A 126 -4.31 7.80 -5.07
N GLY A 127 -3.19 7.75 -4.34
CA GLY A 127 -2.17 8.80 -4.37
C GLY A 127 -1.55 9.01 -5.75
N SER A 128 -1.29 7.92 -6.48
CA SER A 128 -0.81 7.95 -7.86
C SER A 128 -1.84 8.58 -8.80
N THR A 129 -3.13 8.28 -8.59
CA THR A 129 -4.23 8.91 -9.35
C THR A 129 -4.28 10.42 -9.10
N GLY A 130 -4.03 10.88 -7.87
CA GLY A 130 -3.89 12.30 -7.55
C GLY A 130 -2.79 13.00 -8.34
N LEU A 131 -1.63 12.35 -8.50
CA LEU A 131 -0.53 12.89 -9.32
C LEU A 131 -0.92 12.99 -10.78
N VAL A 132 -1.63 12.00 -11.33
CA VAL A 132 -2.13 12.03 -12.71
C VAL A 132 -3.11 13.19 -12.89
N ILE A 133 -4.05 13.40 -11.97
CA ILE A 133 -4.99 14.53 -12.00
C ILE A 133 -4.23 15.86 -11.98
N ALA A 134 -3.23 16.00 -11.12
CA ALA A 134 -2.41 17.20 -11.04
C ALA A 134 -1.64 17.44 -12.34
N ALA A 135 -1.03 16.41 -12.92
CA ALA A 135 -0.29 16.49 -14.18
C ALA A 135 -1.20 16.91 -15.36
N ILE A 136 -2.40 16.32 -15.45
CA ILE A 136 -3.42 16.70 -16.45
C ILE A 136 -3.82 18.17 -16.27
N GLY A 137 -4.08 18.59 -15.03
CA GLY A 137 -4.42 19.98 -14.73
C GLY A 137 -3.32 20.96 -15.12
N MET A 138 -2.06 20.62 -14.83
CA MET A 138 -0.90 21.43 -15.23
C MET A 138 -0.76 21.51 -16.75
N PHE A 139 -0.90 20.38 -17.45
CA PHE A 139 -0.81 20.33 -18.91
C PHE A 139 -1.90 21.17 -19.58
N ILE A 140 -3.15 21.04 -19.13
CA ILE A 140 -4.27 21.84 -19.65
C ILE A 140 -4.05 23.32 -19.35
N LYS A 141 -3.65 23.67 -18.11
CA LYS A 141 -3.35 25.06 -17.73
C LYS A 141 -2.28 25.69 -18.62
N GLN A 142 -1.20 24.96 -18.92
CA GLN A 142 -0.13 25.44 -19.79
C GLN A 142 -0.66 25.73 -21.20
N ARG A 143 -1.43 24.82 -21.78
CA ARG A 143 -2.03 25.00 -23.11
C ARG A 143 -2.97 26.21 -23.19
N TYR A 144 -3.79 26.45 -22.16
CA TYR A 144 -4.69 27.61 -22.14
C TYR A 144 -3.97 28.94 -21.85
N SER A 145 -2.89 28.92 -21.06
CA SER A 145 -2.12 30.13 -20.77
C SER A 145 -1.40 30.70 -21.99
N ASP A 146 -1.06 29.86 -22.97
CA ASP A 146 -0.43 30.32 -24.20
C ASP A 146 -1.49 30.98 -25.11
N SER A 147 -2.65 30.36 -25.27
CA SER A 147 -3.75 30.92 -26.08
C SER A 147 -4.38 32.20 -25.48
N SER A 148 -4.37 32.37 -24.16
CA SER A 148 -5.00 33.53 -23.52
C SER A 148 -4.17 34.81 -23.63
N LYS A 149 -2.84 34.70 -23.72
CA LYS A 149 -1.93 35.85 -23.92
C LYS A 149 -2.18 36.55 -25.26
N ASP A 150 -2.53 35.77 -26.30
CA ASP A 150 -2.78 36.32 -27.62
C ASP A 150 -4.15 37.02 -27.72
N LEU A 151 -5.19 36.47 -27.06
CA LEU A 151 -6.56 37.02 -27.12
C LEU A 151 -6.82 38.20 -26.16
N ALA A 152 -6.10 38.31 -25.05
CA ALA A 152 -6.31 39.39 -24.06
C ALA A 152 -6.05 40.80 -24.63
N THR A 153 -5.37 40.89 -25.78
CA THR A 153 -5.07 42.15 -26.47
C THR A 153 -6.28 42.76 -27.20
N SER A 154 -7.37 42.00 -27.42
CA SER A 154 -8.45 42.39 -28.35
C SER A 154 -9.81 42.70 -27.73
N ASP A 155 -10.19 42.19 -26.55
CA ASP A 155 -11.54 42.45 -25.99
C ASP A 155 -11.67 42.18 -24.47
N PRO A 156 -12.07 43.16 -23.62
CA PRO A 156 -12.15 42.99 -22.17
C PRO A 156 -13.27 42.04 -21.68
N ALA A 157 -14.35 41.85 -22.45
CA ALA A 157 -15.45 40.98 -22.05
C ALA A 157 -15.08 39.48 -22.10
N THR A 158 -14.20 39.10 -23.03
CA THR A 158 -13.72 37.72 -23.12
C THR A 158 -12.71 37.40 -22.03
N ALA A 159 -11.90 38.37 -21.60
CA ALA A 159 -10.92 38.21 -20.52
C ALA A 159 -11.54 37.70 -19.20
N GLN A 160 -12.75 38.15 -18.85
CA GLN A 160 -13.43 37.72 -17.63
C GLN A 160 -13.85 36.24 -17.65
N SER A 161 -14.20 35.69 -18.83
CA SER A 161 -14.53 34.26 -18.98
C SER A 161 -13.31 33.35 -18.95
N TYR A 162 -12.10 33.88 -19.23
CA TYR A 162 -10.85 33.13 -19.11
C TYR A 162 -10.38 33.00 -17.66
N SER A 163 -10.63 34.02 -16.83
CA SER A 163 -10.31 34.00 -15.39
C SER A 163 -10.94 32.80 -14.67
N SER A 164 -12.23 32.56 -14.88
CA SER A 164 -12.95 31.49 -14.18
C SER A 164 -12.47 30.08 -14.56
N LYS A 165 -12.01 29.88 -15.80
CA LYS A 165 -11.42 28.61 -16.25
C LYS A 165 -10.03 28.39 -15.66
N ALA A 166 -9.22 29.44 -15.56
CA ALA A 166 -7.90 29.37 -14.95
C ALA A 166 -7.99 28.95 -13.47
N ASP A 167 -8.96 29.49 -12.74
CA ASP A 167 -9.21 29.16 -11.33
C ASP A 167 -9.62 27.69 -11.16
N LEU A 168 -10.50 27.18 -12.03
CA LEU A 168 -10.92 25.77 -12.01
C LEU A 168 -9.74 24.82 -12.27
N LEU A 169 -8.88 25.14 -13.24
CA LEU A 169 -7.70 24.33 -13.54
C LEU A 169 -6.68 24.36 -12.39
N GLN A 170 -6.51 25.51 -11.76
CA GLN A 170 -5.66 25.63 -10.58
C GLN A 170 -6.24 24.84 -9.39
N ALA A 171 -7.55 24.86 -9.19
CA ALA A 171 -8.23 24.04 -8.19
C ALA A 171 -8.04 22.54 -8.46
N LEU A 172 -8.08 22.11 -9.73
CA LEU A 172 -7.81 20.72 -10.11
C LEU A 172 -6.39 20.28 -9.74
N VAL A 173 -5.38 21.12 -10.03
CA VAL A 173 -3.98 20.85 -9.68
C VAL A 173 -3.81 20.72 -8.17
N TYR A 174 -4.33 21.69 -7.40
CA TYR A 174 -4.24 21.64 -5.94
C TYR A 174 -5.02 20.47 -5.34
N THR A 175 -6.15 20.10 -5.93
CA THR A 175 -6.92 18.93 -5.50
C THR A 175 -6.12 17.64 -5.72
N GLY A 176 -5.50 17.49 -6.89
CA GLY A 176 -4.64 16.34 -7.20
C GLY A 176 -3.46 16.23 -6.22
N LEU A 177 -2.74 17.34 -6.01
CA LEU A 177 -1.61 17.39 -5.07
C LEU A 177 -2.05 17.16 -3.62
N GLY A 178 -3.18 17.73 -3.21
CA GLY A 178 -3.74 17.55 -1.87
C GLY A 178 -4.13 16.09 -1.60
N LEU A 179 -4.73 15.42 -2.59
CA LEU A 179 -5.05 13.99 -2.53
C LEU A 179 -3.78 13.14 -2.40
N THR A 180 -2.74 13.44 -3.17
CA THR A 180 -1.44 12.76 -3.05
C THR A 180 -0.81 12.99 -1.68
N ALA A 181 -0.76 14.21 -1.18
CA ALA A 181 -0.20 14.50 0.15
C ALA A 181 -0.98 13.80 1.26
N GLY A 182 -2.32 13.82 1.20
CA GLY A 182 -3.19 13.14 2.16
C GLY A 182 -2.99 11.63 2.16
N THR A 183 -2.87 11.01 0.99
CA THR A 183 -2.61 9.56 0.87
C THR A 183 -1.23 9.15 1.37
N VAL A 184 -0.21 9.98 1.17
CA VAL A 184 1.13 9.73 1.74
C VAL A 184 1.09 9.76 3.27
N ILE A 185 0.48 10.78 3.86
CA ILE A 185 0.35 10.89 5.33
C ILE A 185 -0.46 9.70 5.89
N TYR A 186 -1.58 9.38 5.25
CA TYR A 186 -2.39 8.21 5.60
C TYR A 186 -1.57 6.91 5.50
N GLY A 187 -0.81 6.74 4.42
CA GLY A 187 0.05 5.57 4.19
C GLY A 187 1.11 5.39 5.26
N ILE A 188 1.83 6.46 5.62
CA ILE A 188 2.85 6.43 6.69
C ILE A 188 2.22 6.07 8.04
N SER A 189 1.08 6.69 8.37
CA SER A 189 0.35 6.41 9.61
C SER A 189 -0.10 4.94 9.67
N LEU A 190 -0.66 4.44 8.57
CA LEU A 190 -1.14 3.08 8.45
C LEU A 190 0.00 2.05 8.49
N LEU A 191 1.16 2.34 7.88
CA LEU A 191 2.35 1.47 7.98
C LEU A 191 2.78 1.30 9.45
N ARG A 192 2.82 2.38 10.22
CA ARG A 192 3.21 2.34 11.63
C ARG A 192 2.26 1.51 12.49
N THR A 193 0.95 1.71 12.33
CA THR A 193 -0.04 0.90 13.05
C THR A 193 -0.01 -0.55 12.59
N ASN A 194 0.26 -0.78 11.31
CA ASN A 194 0.35 -2.11 10.74
C ASN A 194 1.48 -2.95 11.37
N GLU A 195 2.70 -2.43 11.45
CA GLU A 195 3.81 -3.13 12.11
C GLU A 195 3.51 -3.43 13.60
N THR A 196 2.70 -2.59 14.25
CA THR A 196 2.25 -2.84 15.62
C THR A 196 1.35 -4.08 15.70
N HIS A 197 0.44 -4.28 14.74
CA HIS A 197 -0.42 -5.47 14.70
C HIS A 197 0.36 -6.76 14.46
N LEU A 198 1.38 -6.73 13.59
CA LEU A 198 2.27 -7.88 13.40
C LEU A 198 3.03 -8.22 14.68
N GLY A 199 3.60 -7.22 15.37
CA GLY A 199 4.26 -7.41 16.65
C GLY A 199 3.32 -7.91 17.75
N ASN A 200 2.07 -7.42 17.77
CA ASN A 200 1.05 -7.90 18.69
C ASN A 200 0.71 -9.37 18.45
N ALA A 201 0.56 -9.80 17.19
CA ALA A 201 0.28 -11.20 16.85
C ALA A 201 1.35 -12.14 17.44
N VAL A 202 2.63 -11.81 17.22
CA VAL A 202 3.77 -12.58 17.80
C VAL A 202 3.74 -12.54 19.33
N ARG A 203 3.43 -11.39 19.94
CA ARG A 203 3.34 -11.26 21.40
C ARG A 203 2.22 -12.13 21.99
N HIS A 204 1.03 -12.16 21.37
CA HIS A 204 -0.07 -13.02 21.81
C HIS A 204 0.34 -14.50 21.75
N TYR A 205 0.96 -14.93 20.66
CA TYR A 205 1.48 -16.29 20.55
C TYR A 205 2.52 -16.62 21.62
N ASN A 206 3.55 -15.79 21.79
CA ASN A 206 4.61 -16.01 22.78
C ASN A 206 4.08 -16.02 24.22
N SER A 207 3.03 -15.25 24.50
CA SER A 207 2.39 -15.25 25.82
C SER A 207 1.62 -16.53 26.11
N ALA A 208 1.02 -17.14 25.08
CA ALA A 208 0.31 -18.42 25.19
C ALA A 208 1.28 -19.62 25.19
N ASN A 209 2.39 -19.52 24.44
CA ASN A 209 3.37 -20.58 24.21
C ASN A 209 4.79 -20.16 24.65
N PRO A 210 5.05 -19.93 25.96
CA PRO A 210 6.33 -19.42 26.44
C PRO A 210 7.50 -20.41 26.25
N ALA A 211 7.22 -21.69 26.04
CA ALA A 211 8.23 -22.72 25.80
C ALA A 211 8.84 -22.64 24.38
N HIS A 212 8.09 -22.11 23.42
CA HIS A 212 8.48 -22.05 21.99
C HIS A 212 8.28 -20.63 21.45
N PRO A 213 9.05 -19.63 21.93
CA PRO A 213 8.88 -18.26 21.49
C PRO A 213 9.29 -18.05 20.03
N ILE A 214 8.58 -17.17 19.35
CA ILE A 214 8.91 -16.63 18.03
C ILE A 214 9.63 -15.30 18.21
N GLU A 215 10.78 -15.13 17.56
CA GLU A 215 11.51 -13.87 17.50
C GLU A 215 11.41 -13.24 16.11
N LEU A 216 10.82 -12.05 16.02
CA LEU A 216 10.71 -11.31 14.76
C LEU A 216 11.99 -10.50 14.51
N GLN A 217 12.61 -10.67 13.34
CA GLN A 217 13.80 -9.93 12.91
C GLN A 217 13.53 -9.13 11.64
N PHE A 218 13.95 -7.87 11.65
CA PHE A 218 13.88 -6.96 10.52
C PHE A 218 15.29 -6.72 10.01
N THR A 219 15.58 -7.15 8.78
CA THR A 219 16.85 -6.84 8.12
C THR A 219 16.61 -5.74 7.10
N THR A 220 16.94 -4.51 7.47
CA THR A 220 17.11 -3.43 6.50
C THR A 220 18.53 -3.55 5.97
N GLU A 221 18.73 -4.00 4.73
CA GLU A 221 20.06 -4.11 4.10
C GLU A 221 20.76 -2.75 3.89
N ILE A 222 20.19 -1.67 4.42
CA ILE A 222 20.72 -0.32 4.38
C ILE A 222 21.80 -0.21 5.46
N ALA A 223 23.06 -0.34 5.07
CA ALA A 223 24.20 0.11 5.86
C ALA A 223 24.22 1.65 5.86
N PHE A 224 24.02 2.26 7.03
CA PHE A 224 24.12 3.71 7.22
C PHE A 224 25.58 4.18 7.29
#